data_AF-A0A822H7B6-F1
#
_entry.id   AF-A0A822H7B6-F1
#
_cell.length_a   1.000
_cell.length_b   1.000
_cell.length_c   1.000
_cell.angle_alpha   90.00
_cell.angle_beta   90.00
_cell.angle_gamma   90.00
#
_symmetry.space_group_name_H-M   'P 1'
#
loop_
_entity.id
_entity.type
_entity.pdbx_description
1 polymer ?
#
loop_
_entity_poly.entity_id
_entity_poly.type
_entity_poly.pdbx_seq_one_letter_code
_entity_poly.pdbx_strand_id
1 'polypeptide(L)'
;MWALKVLDAWGKPLPSGLLKGNTYWVGNYDECIQPMYSPNNKTFLSQPFDTQYCTLTTKASPINSSSMLSFVLGLCVPSSCDRQEVVSLIDTLFNKSNITKDNLACSNDPPNGQ
;
A
#
# COMPACT_ATOMS: atom_id res chain seq x y z
N MET A 1 16.36 11.59 -1.59
CA MET A 1 14.93 11.63 -1.97
C MET A 1 14.36 10.21 -1.98
N TRP A 2 14.40 9.48 -0.86
CA TRP A 2 13.86 8.11 -0.79
C TRP A 2 12.39 8.12 -0.36
N ALA A 3 12.04 8.94 0.64
CA ALA A 3 10.68 9.05 1.17
C ALA A 3 9.66 9.52 0.11
N LEU A 4 10.09 10.38 -0.82
CA LEU A 4 9.25 10.81 -1.94
C LEU A 4 8.92 9.66 -2.90
N LYS A 5 9.89 8.78 -3.17
CA LYS A 5 9.71 7.61 -4.04
C LYS A 5 8.81 6.56 -3.38
N VAL A 6 8.99 6.35 -2.08
CA VAL A 6 8.10 5.50 -1.26
C VAL A 6 6.66 6.02 -1.32
N LEU A 7 6.48 7.33 -1.18
CA LEU A 7 5.17 7.98 -1.26
C LEU A 7 4.57 7.95 -2.67
N ASP A 8 5.38 8.06 -3.73
CA ASP A 8 4.91 7.98 -5.12
C ASP A 8 4.47 6.56 -5.50
N ALA A 9 5.17 5.55 -4.98
CA ALA A 9 4.83 4.13 -5.14
C ALA A 9 3.57 3.71 -4.35
N TRP A 10 3.11 4.51 -3.38
CA TRP A 10 1.89 4.23 -2.60
C TRP A 10 0.62 4.28 -3.45
N GLY A 11 -0.30 3.37 -3.13
CA GLY A 11 -1.69 3.48 -3.53
C GLY A 11 -2.24 4.80 -3.00
N LYS A 12 -2.76 5.64 -3.90
CA LYS A 12 -3.29 6.96 -3.53
C LYS A 12 -4.41 6.79 -2.49
N PRO A 13 -4.29 7.39 -1.30
CA PRO A 13 -5.26 7.22 -0.20
C PRO A 13 -6.61 7.87 -0.51
N LEU A 14 -6.67 8.71 -1.54
CA LEU A 14 -7.92 9.25 -2.09
C LEU A 14 -8.28 8.50 -3.38
N PRO A 15 -9.21 7.53 -3.28
CA PRO A 15 -9.86 6.85 -4.39
C PRO A 15 -10.26 7.73 -5.58
N SER A 16 -9.40 7.85 -6.59
CA SER A 16 -9.83 8.43 -7.86
C SER A 16 -10.74 7.43 -8.57
N GLY A 17 -11.89 7.92 -9.04
CA GLY A 17 -12.87 7.08 -9.73
C GLY A 17 -13.73 6.21 -8.81
N LEU A 18 -13.78 6.48 -7.49
CA LEU A 18 -14.71 5.79 -6.58
C LEU A 18 -16.16 5.86 -7.07
N LEU A 19 -16.60 7.05 -7.50
CA LEU A 19 -17.94 7.27 -8.07
C LEU A 19 -18.15 6.56 -9.41
N LYS A 20 -17.06 6.10 -10.05
CA LYS A 20 -17.06 5.29 -11.27
C LYS A 20 -16.88 3.80 -10.98
N GLY A 21 -16.88 3.39 -9.71
CA GLY A 21 -16.72 1.99 -9.29
C GLY A 21 -15.28 1.47 -9.34
N ASN A 22 -14.27 2.34 -9.43
CA ASN A 22 -12.89 1.88 -9.25
C ASN A 22 -12.71 1.46 -7.79
N THR A 23 -12.25 0.23 -7.56
CA THR A 23 -11.99 -0.29 -6.22
C THR A 23 -10.54 -0.76 -6.04
N TYR A 24 -9.67 -0.54 -7.03
CA TYR A 24 -8.27 -0.92 -7.02
C TYR A 24 -7.38 0.33 -6.93
N TRP A 25 -6.67 0.45 -5.81
CA TRP A 25 -5.67 1.50 -5.56
C TRP A 25 -4.38 0.87 -5.08
N VAL A 26 -3.80 0.06 -5.95
CA VAL A 26 -2.59 -0.72 -5.67
C VAL A 26 -1.31 0.12 -5.73
N GLY A 27 -1.31 1.28 -6.39
CA GLY A 27 -0.06 2.02 -6.59
C GLY A 27 0.90 1.24 -7.51
N ASN A 28 2.21 1.42 -7.32
CA ASN A 28 3.24 0.85 -8.20
C ASN A 28 4.14 -0.14 -7.44
N TYR A 29 3.91 -1.44 -7.67
CA TYR A 29 4.68 -2.51 -7.03
C TYR A 29 6.16 -2.47 -7.41
N ASP A 30 6.46 -2.36 -8.71
CA ASP A 30 7.84 -2.42 -9.20
C ASP A 30 8.65 -1.25 -8.68
N GLU A 31 8.07 -0.06 -8.68
CA GLU A 31 8.71 1.12 -8.10
C GLU A 31 8.86 1.02 -6.58
N CYS A 32 7.94 0.34 -5.89
CA CYS A 32 8.11 0.09 -4.48
C CYS A 32 9.37 -0.72 -4.20
N ILE A 33 9.51 -1.88 -4.85
CA ILE A 33 10.55 -2.88 -4.53
C ILE A 33 11.90 -2.55 -5.17
N GLN A 34 11.92 -1.97 -6.38
CA GLN A 34 13.18 -1.73 -7.10
C GLN A 34 13.88 -0.46 -6.61
N PRO A 35 15.19 -0.45 -6.36
CA PRO A 35 15.89 0.78 -5.98
C PRO A 35 15.80 1.85 -7.10
N MET A 36 15.96 3.13 -6.73
CA MET A 36 15.91 4.23 -7.69
C MET A 36 16.99 4.06 -8.77
N TYR A 37 16.56 4.02 -10.02
CA TYR A 37 17.46 3.98 -11.17
C TYR A 37 17.88 5.39 -11.58
N SER A 38 19.17 5.62 -11.73
CA SER A 38 19.74 6.85 -12.28
C SER A 38 20.04 6.66 -13.78
N PRO A 39 19.24 7.26 -14.69
CA PRO A 39 19.49 7.13 -16.12
C PRO A 39 20.80 7.80 -16.56
N ASN A 40 21.23 8.86 -15.87
CA ASN A 40 22.47 9.57 -16.16
C ASN A 40 23.72 8.69 -15.96
N ASN A 41 23.71 7.89 -14.88
CA ASN A 41 24.82 7.03 -14.51
C ASN A 41 24.57 5.55 -14.86
N LYS A 42 23.42 5.24 -15.50
CA LYS A 42 22.95 3.87 -15.83
C LYS A 42 23.09 2.88 -14.67
N THR A 43 22.80 3.33 -13.45
CA THR A 43 23.04 2.56 -12.23
C THR A 43 21.92 2.76 -11.22
N PHE A 44 21.76 1.81 -10.30
CA PHE A 44 20.87 1.96 -9.17
C PHE A 44 21.55 2.78 -8.07
N LEU A 45 20.81 3.74 -7.52
CA LEU A 45 21.27 4.54 -6.40
C LEU A 45 21.20 3.72 -5.13
N SER A 46 22.27 3.73 -4.34
CA SER A 46 22.27 3.16 -3.00
C SER A 46 21.18 3.84 -2.17
N GLN A 47 20.28 3.04 -1.61
CA GLN A 47 19.19 3.51 -0.77
C GLN A 47 19.55 3.22 0.70
N PRO A 48 19.20 4.11 1.63
CA PRO A 48 19.52 3.91 3.05
C PRO A 48 18.70 2.77 3.67
N PHE A 49 17.58 2.40 3.05
CA PHE A 49 16.66 1.38 3.54
C PHE A 49 16.02 0.64 2.36
N ASP A 50 15.75 -0.64 2.56
CA ASP A 50 14.91 -1.42 1.66
C ASP A 50 13.43 -1.15 1.96
N THR A 51 12.59 -1.55 1.01
CA THR A 51 11.14 -1.36 1.05
C THR A 51 10.45 -2.70 0.88
N GLN A 52 9.18 -2.74 1.25
CA GLN A 52 8.29 -3.88 1.01
C GLN A 52 6.93 -3.38 0.57
N TYR A 53 6.27 -4.20 -0.23
CA TYR A 53 4.94 -3.92 -0.72
C TYR A 53 3.91 -4.73 0.06
N CYS A 54 2.89 -4.04 0.57
CA CYS A 54 1.78 -4.62 1.31
C CYS A 54 0.47 -4.36 0.59
N THR A 55 -0.35 -5.39 0.48
CA THR A 55 -1.70 -5.32 -0.10
C THR A 55 -2.73 -5.54 0.98
N LEU A 56 -3.70 -4.65 1.07
CA LEU A 56 -4.87 -4.78 1.93
C LEU A 56 -6.10 -5.00 1.05
N THR A 57 -6.77 -6.14 1.23
CA THR A 57 -8.10 -6.37 0.65
C THR A 57 -9.18 -6.20 1.70
N THR A 58 -10.06 -5.22 1.52
CA THR A 58 -11.10 -4.91 2.49
C THR A 58 -12.44 -4.72 1.84
N LYS A 59 -13.52 -4.91 2.61
CA LYS A 59 -14.88 -4.67 2.13
C LYS A 59 -15.45 -3.51 2.91
N ALA A 60 -15.91 -2.48 2.21
CA ALA A 60 -16.57 -1.35 2.83
C ALA A 60 -17.84 -0.99 2.07
N SER A 61 -18.80 -0.41 2.78
CA SER A 61 -19.99 0.15 2.16
C SER A 61 -19.75 1.63 1.83
N PRO A 62 -19.96 2.08 0.58
CA PRO A 62 -20.02 3.51 0.31
C PRO A 62 -21.19 4.14 1.07
N ILE A 63 -21.00 5.37 1.53
CA ILE A 63 -21.95 6.12 2.37
C ILE A 63 -23.36 6.02 1.75
N ASN A 64 -24.33 5.52 2.53
CA ASN A 64 -25.74 5.33 2.17
C ASN A 64 -26.06 4.28 1.08
N SER A 65 -25.25 3.24 0.91
CA SER A 65 -25.58 2.09 0.08
C SER A 65 -25.65 0.78 0.89
N SER A 66 -26.52 -0.14 0.48
CA SER A 66 -26.57 -1.52 0.98
C SER A 66 -25.59 -2.47 0.27
N SER A 67 -24.91 -1.98 -0.77
CA SER A 67 -23.97 -2.76 -1.58
C SER A 67 -22.56 -2.72 -0.97
N MET A 68 -22.06 -3.87 -0.55
CA MET A 68 -20.70 -4.04 -0.01
C MET A 68 -19.70 -4.12 -1.17
N LEU A 69 -18.77 -3.16 -1.25
CA LEU A 69 -17.73 -3.14 -2.29
C LEU A 69 -16.42 -3.69 -1.72
N SER A 70 -15.72 -4.49 -2.53
CA SER A 70 -14.38 -4.98 -2.20
C SER A 70 -13.33 -4.04 -2.77
N PHE A 71 -12.48 -3.52 -1.91
CA PHE A 71 -11.41 -2.59 -2.19
C PHE A 71 -10.05 -3.26 -2.02
N VAL A 72 -9.11 -2.93 -2.89
CA VAL A 72 -7.73 -3.38 -2.82
C VAL A 72 -6.84 -2.15 -2.75
N LEU A 73 -6.08 -2.03 -1.66
CA LEU A 73 -5.12 -0.96 -1.43
C LEU A 73 -3.70 -1.53 -1.41
N GLY A 74 -2.78 -0.86 -2.10
CA GLY A 74 -1.35 -1.15 -2.04
C GLY A 74 -0.59 -0.10 -1.25
N LEU A 75 0.32 -0.53 -0.39
CA LEU A 75 1.15 0.30 0.47
C LEU A 75 2.61 -0.12 0.28
N CYS A 76 3.52 0.83 0.19
CA CYS A 76 4.97 0.60 0.05
C CYS A 76 5.70 1.01 1.33
N VAL A 77 5.78 0.18 2.35
CA VAL A 77 6.42 0.61 3.60
C VAL A 77 7.92 0.28 3.58
N PRO A 78 8.74 0.89 4.46
CA PRO A 78 10.07 0.37 4.72
C PRO A 78 10.06 -1.13 5.05
N SER A 79 11.08 -1.86 4.62
CA SER A 79 11.22 -3.30 4.91
C SER A 79 11.33 -3.59 6.41
N SER A 80 11.74 -2.60 7.19
CA SER A 80 11.79 -2.64 8.65
C SER A 80 10.42 -2.62 9.33
N CYS A 81 9.35 -2.21 8.62
CA CYS A 81 8.02 -2.16 9.20
C CYS A 81 7.47 -3.56 9.45
N ASP A 82 7.04 -3.83 10.68
CA ASP A 82 6.32 -5.06 10.99
C ASP A 82 4.81 -4.93 10.70
N ARG A 83 4.11 -6.07 10.70
CA ARG A 83 2.68 -6.12 10.39
C ARG A 83 1.84 -5.19 11.27
N GLN A 84 2.17 -5.04 12.55
CA GLN A 84 1.43 -4.19 13.49
C GLN A 84 1.64 -2.70 13.16
N GLU A 85 2.84 -2.31 12.77
CA GLU A 85 3.13 -0.94 12.31
C GLU A 85 2.35 -0.60 11.03
N VAL A 86 2.28 -1.53 10.08
CA VAL A 86 1.47 -1.35 8.85
C VAL A 86 -0.02 -1.24 9.18
N VAL A 87 -0.52 -2.06 10.12
CA VAL A 87 -1.90 -1.97 10.61
C VAL A 87 -2.18 -0.61 11.26
N SER A 88 -1.28 -0.12 12.10
CA SER A 88 -1.40 1.18 12.76
C SER A 88 -1.38 2.35 11.75
N LEU A 89 -0.57 2.23 10.70
CA LEU A 89 -0.56 3.17 9.60
C LEU A 89 -1.92 3.21 8.89
N ILE A 90 -2.51 2.05 8.58
CA ILE A 90 -3.84 1.94 7.99
C ILE A 90 -4.90 2.58 8.90
N ASP A 91 -4.83 2.34 10.22
CA ASP A 91 -5.74 2.97 11.19
C ASP A 91 -5.65 4.49 11.17
N THR A 92 -4.43 5.01 11.06
CA THR A 92 -4.20 6.45 11.01
C THR A 92 -4.76 7.05 9.71
N LEU A 93 -4.55 6.38 8.58
CA LEU A 93 -4.99 6.84 7.26
C LEU A 93 -6.51 6.77 7.09
N PHE A 94 -7.15 5.76 7.67
CA PHE A 94 -8.59 5.52 7.54
C PHE A 94 -9.33 5.66 8.88
N ASN A 95 -8.83 6.55 9.73
CA ASN A 95 -9.43 6.89 11.01
C ASN A 95 -10.88 7.32 10.76
N LYS A 96 -11.86 6.50 11.20
CA LYS A 96 -13.33 6.58 10.99
C LYS A 96 -13.95 5.67 9.90
N SER A 97 -13.20 4.76 9.31
CA SER A 97 -13.77 3.75 8.39
C SER A 97 -13.94 2.39 9.06
N ASN A 98 -14.98 1.64 8.67
CA ASN A 98 -15.17 0.25 9.09
C ASN A 98 -14.40 -0.69 8.14
N ILE A 99 -13.07 -0.55 8.10
CA ILE A 99 -12.17 -1.34 7.26
C ILE A 99 -11.75 -2.61 8.01
N THR A 100 -12.10 -3.76 7.46
CA THR A 100 -11.58 -5.06 7.90
C THR A 100 -10.11 -5.20 7.47
N LYS A 101 -9.23 -5.56 8.40
CA LYS A 101 -7.77 -5.67 8.17
C LYS A 101 -7.25 -7.11 8.04
N ASP A 102 -8.17 -8.07 8.06
CA ASP A 102 -7.85 -9.50 8.11
C ASP A 102 -7.08 -9.98 6.86
N ASN A 103 -7.23 -9.28 5.73
CA ASN A 103 -6.55 -9.63 4.47
C ASN A 103 -5.40 -8.65 4.13
N LEU A 104 -4.62 -8.23 5.13
CA LEU A 104 -3.33 -7.59 4.89
C LEU A 104 -2.29 -8.66 4.55
N ALA A 105 -1.53 -8.46 3.47
CA ALA A 105 -0.41 -9.33 3.09
C ALA A 105 0.77 -8.47 2.63
N CYS A 106 1.94 -8.70 3.21
CA CYS A 106 3.17 -7.98 2.90
C CYS A 106 4.19 -8.90 2.21
N SER A 107 5.02 -8.33 1.33
CA SER A 107 6.04 -9.09 0.59
C SER A 107 7.09 -9.74 1.50
N ASN A 108 7.32 -9.20 2.70
CA ASN A 108 8.23 -9.78 3.69
C ASN A 108 7.50 -10.68 4.72
N ASP A 109 6.18 -10.86 4.61
CA ASP A 109 5.48 -11.82 5.47
C ASP A 109 6.07 -13.22 5.23
N PRO A 110 6.23 -14.05 6.28
CA PRO A 110 6.68 -15.43 6.11
C PRO A 110 5.73 -16.15 5.14
N PRO A 111 6.26 -16.99 4.22
CA PRO A 111 5.44 -17.73 3.28
C PRO A 111 4.54 -18.68 4.09
N ASN A 112 3.26 -18.30 4.17
CA ASN A 112 2.19 -18.94 4.92
C ASN A 112 2.22 -18.68 6.43
N GLY A 113 1.21 -17.96 6.90
CA GLY A 113 0.93 -17.81 8.31
C GLY A 113 0.88 -19.16 9.03
N GLN A 114 1.76 -19.32 10.01
CA GLN A 114 1.58 -20.17 11.18
C GLN A 114 1.88 -19.33 12.41
#